data_AF-A0A7L8D2M3-F1
#
_entry.id   AF-A0A7L8D2M3-F1
#
_cell.length_a   1.000
_cell.length_b   1.000
_cell.length_c   1.000
_cell.angle_alpha   90.00
_cell.angle_beta   90.00
_cell.angle_gamma   90.00
#
_symmetry.space_group_name_H-M   'P 1'
#
loop_
_entity.id
_entity.type
_entity.pdbx_description
1 polymer ?
#
loop_
_entity_poly.entity_id
_entity_poly.type
_entity_poly.pdbx_seq_one_letter_code
_entity_poly.pdbx_strand_id
1 'polypeptide(L)'
;MLRSLFSGAAIAAVIIVAIPAIPAAVTAVPSMEPGGAPSASLIEAVEPASVPTPTPSPTVMDADATDEPAAAPSTEDVAKDEPHEDATDGAGAAPAPEPERTSSGGATSAASAPAPANRTVTEESDVVYRALPAPLPTELATPACPAPISGSTAGAPSATSERGVAGTTSEDLASFATRYNQIRVANCLPPVPFGNIRYDSCMEQRLFWMAEDPSTDPMSAWGHIGSQRSDGVPSVGCDGNLAGGSGNTGATVADKWWASSGHRASLYKPGNTGSMAGTCILFAMTHGGVPNEPYSFTRAAARWVSC
;
A
#
# COMPACT_ATOMS: atom_id res chain seq x y z
N MET A 1 -32.11 50.29 3.03
CA MET A 1 -33.39 49.98 3.70
C MET A 1 -34.12 48.94 2.87
N LEU A 2 -34.17 47.68 3.30
CA LEU A 2 -35.37 46.82 3.34
C LEU A 2 -34.94 45.45 3.89
N ARG A 3 -35.63 45.03 4.95
CA ARG A 3 -35.48 43.76 5.67
C ARG A 3 -36.57 42.80 5.18
N SER A 4 -36.26 41.52 5.02
CA SER A 4 -37.19 40.36 5.08
C SER A 4 -36.31 39.13 5.35
N LEU A 5 -36.32 38.40 6.47
CA LEU A 5 -37.37 37.76 7.29
C LEU A 5 -38.21 36.70 6.56
N PHE A 6 -37.72 35.46 6.62
CA PHE A 6 -38.48 34.20 6.59
C PHE A 6 -37.77 33.27 7.60
N SER A 7 -38.27 32.98 8.82
CA SER A 7 -39.40 32.10 9.20
C SER A 7 -39.50 30.87 8.29
N GLY A 8 -39.23 29.63 8.69
CA GLY A 8 -39.32 29.01 10.00
C GLY A 8 -40.41 27.92 9.93
N ALA A 9 -40.02 26.67 9.69
CA ALA A 9 -40.87 25.49 9.86
C ALA A 9 -40.00 24.28 10.18
N ALA A 10 -39.88 23.95 11.48
CA ALA A 10 -39.31 22.69 11.93
C ALA A 10 -40.44 21.65 11.99
N ILE A 11 -40.35 20.61 11.15
CA ILE A 11 -41.24 19.45 11.20
C ILE A 11 -40.63 18.45 12.18
N ALA A 12 -41.23 18.33 13.36
CA ALA A 12 -40.92 17.26 14.31
C ALA A 12 -41.71 16.00 13.89
N ALA A 13 -41.02 15.02 13.31
CA ALA A 13 -41.58 13.70 13.06
C ALA A 13 -41.43 12.83 14.32
N VAL A 14 -42.55 12.49 14.95
CA VAL A 14 -42.62 11.52 16.05
C VAL A 14 -42.82 10.14 15.43
N ILE A 15 -41.81 9.28 15.51
CA ILE A 15 -41.91 7.87 15.12
C ILE A 15 -42.28 7.06 16.36
N ILE A 16 -43.50 6.52 16.36
CA ILE A 16 -43.97 5.54 17.35
C ILE A 16 -43.46 4.17 16.93
N VAL A 17 -42.50 3.62 17.66
CA VAL A 17 -42.05 2.23 17.50
C VAL A 17 -42.95 1.33 18.34
N ALA A 18 -43.80 0.56 17.67
CA ALA A 18 -44.55 -0.53 18.30
C ALA A 18 -43.64 -1.76 18.43
N ILE A 19 -43.30 -2.15 19.65
CA ILE A 19 -42.56 -3.38 19.97
C ILE A 19 -43.56 -4.53 20.11
N PRO A 20 -43.52 -5.58 19.28
CA PRO A 20 -44.29 -6.78 19.55
C PRO A 20 -43.65 -7.59 20.69
N ALA A 21 -44.45 -7.83 21.74
CA ALA A 21 -44.13 -8.73 22.83
C ALA A 21 -44.04 -10.18 22.35
N ILE A 22 -42.89 -10.83 22.57
CA ILE A 22 -42.71 -12.27 22.37
C ILE A 22 -42.92 -12.95 23.74
N PRO A 23 -43.83 -13.93 23.86
CA PRO A 23 -44.05 -14.64 25.11
C PRO A 23 -42.92 -15.62 25.42
N ALA A 24 -42.54 -15.66 26.70
CA ALA A 24 -41.59 -16.60 27.28
C ALA A 24 -42.14 -18.03 27.25
N ALA A 25 -41.40 -18.95 26.64
CA ALA A 25 -41.59 -20.38 26.82
C ALA A 25 -40.62 -20.90 27.89
N VAL A 26 -41.19 -21.38 28.97
CA VAL A 26 -40.58 -22.16 30.05
C VAL A 26 -40.51 -23.63 29.60
N THR A 27 -39.62 -24.41 30.25
CA THR A 27 -39.39 -25.88 30.19
C THR A 27 -38.19 -26.29 29.33
N ALA A 28 -37.25 -27.13 29.75
CA ALA A 28 -37.06 -27.94 30.97
C ALA A 28 -35.56 -28.23 31.14
N VAL A 29 -35.12 -28.38 32.39
CA VAL A 29 -33.79 -28.88 32.76
C VAL A 29 -33.87 -30.41 32.87
N PRO A 30 -32.93 -31.19 32.31
CA PRO A 30 -32.66 -32.52 32.80
C PRO A 30 -31.37 -32.58 33.62
N SER A 31 -31.54 -33.15 34.81
CA SER A 31 -30.58 -33.80 35.72
C SER A 31 -29.15 -34.04 35.25
N MET A 32 -28.23 -33.61 36.11
CA MET A 32 -26.94 -34.24 36.35
C MET A 32 -27.11 -35.65 36.90
N GLU A 33 -26.36 -36.60 36.35
CA GLU A 33 -25.68 -37.63 37.14
C GLU A 33 -24.27 -37.92 36.56
N PRO A 34 -23.32 -38.36 37.40
CA PRO A 34 -21.89 -38.40 37.07
C PRO A 34 -21.41 -39.80 36.68
N GLY A 35 -20.41 -39.89 35.79
CA GLY A 35 -19.56 -41.08 35.70
C GLY A 35 -18.99 -41.36 34.32
N GLY A 36 -17.66 -41.53 34.27
CA GLY A 36 -17.00 -42.30 33.22
C GLY A 36 -15.97 -41.55 32.39
N ALA A 37 -14.73 -41.47 32.89
CA ALA A 37 -13.56 -41.65 32.05
C ALA A 37 -13.05 -43.09 32.27
N PRO A 38 -12.16 -43.67 31.43
CA PRO A 38 -11.58 -43.20 30.17
C PRO A 38 -11.70 -44.25 29.04
N SER A 39 -11.47 -43.84 27.78
CA SER A 39 -10.86 -44.74 26.78
C SER A 39 -10.28 -43.93 25.63
N ALA A 40 -8.96 -44.05 25.47
CA ALA A 40 -8.23 -43.71 24.28
C ALA A 40 -8.65 -44.66 23.14
N SER A 41 -8.85 -44.12 21.94
CA SER A 41 -8.77 -44.88 20.69
C SER A 41 -8.49 -43.98 19.50
N LEU A 42 -7.40 -44.35 18.82
CA LEU A 42 -7.16 -44.30 17.38
C LEU A 42 -7.22 -42.96 16.67
N ILE A 43 -6.02 -42.41 16.50
CA ILE A 43 -5.64 -41.51 15.41
C ILE A 43 -5.79 -42.32 14.10
N GLU A 44 -6.82 -42.00 13.33
CA GLU A 44 -6.96 -42.43 11.94
C GLU A 44 -6.05 -41.53 11.08
N ALA A 45 -5.11 -42.15 10.39
CA ALA A 45 -4.18 -41.47 9.49
C ALA A 45 -4.94 -40.94 8.28
N VAL A 46 -5.17 -39.62 8.25
CA VAL A 46 -5.67 -38.92 7.07
C VAL A 46 -4.55 -38.84 6.04
N GLU A 47 -4.79 -39.41 4.86
CA GLU A 47 -3.91 -39.32 3.69
C GLU A 47 -3.63 -37.85 3.33
N PRO A 48 -2.41 -37.50 2.87
CA PRO A 48 -2.11 -36.15 2.43
C PRO A 48 -2.89 -35.83 1.15
N ALA A 49 -3.85 -34.91 1.28
CA ALA A 49 -4.50 -34.28 0.14
C ALA A 49 -3.44 -33.64 -0.78
N SER A 50 -3.56 -33.93 -2.08
CA SER A 50 -2.69 -33.42 -3.13
C SER A 50 -2.64 -31.89 -3.10
N VAL A 51 -1.42 -31.35 -3.04
CA VAL A 51 -1.13 -29.92 -3.16
C VAL A 51 -1.60 -29.45 -4.54
N PRO A 52 -2.52 -28.47 -4.65
CA PRO A 52 -2.83 -27.87 -5.94
C PRO A 52 -1.61 -27.07 -6.43
N THR A 53 -1.25 -27.33 -7.68
CA THR A 53 -0.24 -26.58 -8.46
C THR A 53 -0.50 -25.08 -8.38
N PRO A 54 0.51 -24.23 -8.15
CA PRO A 54 0.31 -22.78 -8.12
C PRO A 54 -0.23 -22.30 -9.48
N THR A 55 -1.40 -21.66 -9.43
CA THR A 55 -1.94 -20.88 -10.55
C THR A 55 -0.95 -19.75 -10.87
N PRO A 56 -0.61 -19.49 -12.14
CA PRO A 56 0.25 -18.35 -12.48
C PRO A 56 -0.37 -17.05 -11.97
N SER A 57 0.44 -16.27 -11.27
CA SER A 57 0.09 -14.95 -10.72
C SER A 57 -0.59 -14.07 -11.78
N PRO A 58 -1.66 -13.33 -11.45
CA PRO A 58 -2.16 -12.31 -12.34
C PRO A 58 -1.08 -11.25 -12.53
N THR A 59 -0.89 -10.86 -13.79
CA THR A 59 -0.05 -9.78 -14.26
C THR A 59 -0.16 -8.57 -13.34
N VAL A 60 0.94 -8.22 -12.67
CA VAL A 60 1.09 -6.89 -12.06
C VAL A 60 1.12 -5.92 -13.23
N MET A 61 0.04 -5.17 -13.44
CA MET A 61 0.08 -4.03 -14.35
C MET A 61 0.72 -2.87 -13.59
N ASP A 62 2.03 -2.74 -13.75
CA ASP A 62 2.73 -1.50 -13.47
C ASP A 62 2.19 -0.44 -14.44
N ALA A 63 1.53 0.58 -13.91
CA ALA A 63 1.32 1.83 -14.64
C ALA A 63 2.66 2.57 -14.67
N ASP A 64 3.58 2.10 -15.52
CA ASP A 64 4.80 2.82 -15.84
C ASP A 64 4.44 3.94 -16.81
N ALA A 65 4.34 5.15 -16.26
CA ALA A 65 4.08 6.36 -17.01
C ALA A 65 5.40 6.88 -17.60
N THR A 66 5.87 6.28 -18.68
CA THR A 66 6.82 6.90 -19.61
C THR A 66 6.59 6.38 -21.02
N ASP A 67 5.79 7.10 -21.81
CA ASP A 67 5.97 7.09 -23.27
C ASP A 67 5.57 8.46 -23.83
N GLU A 68 6.58 9.27 -24.15
CA GLU A 68 6.46 10.41 -25.05
C GLU A 68 6.25 9.88 -26.48
N PRO A 69 5.17 10.23 -27.17
CA PRO A 69 5.13 10.00 -28.60
C PRO A 69 5.90 11.11 -29.33
N ALA A 70 6.96 10.68 -30.00
CA ALA A 70 7.74 11.44 -30.96
C ALA A 70 6.84 12.11 -32.02
N ALA A 71 7.15 13.38 -32.29
CA ALA A 71 6.64 14.11 -33.44
C ALA A 71 7.17 13.52 -34.76
N ALA A 72 6.27 13.37 -35.74
CA ALA A 72 6.64 13.43 -37.15
C ALA A 72 5.49 14.07 -37.96
N PRO A 73 5.80 14.84 -39.02
CA PRO A 73 4.87 15.76 -39.67
C PRO A 73 4.13 15.09 -40.82
N SER A 74 2.95 15.60 -41.16
CA SER A 74 2.32 15.35 -42.46
C SER A 74 1.54 16.58 -42.90
N THR A 75 2.13 17.23 -43.90
CA THR A 75 1.53 18.17 -44.84
C THR A 75 0.46 17.48 -45.68
N GLU A 76 -0.69 18.12 -45.89
CA GLU A 76 -1.16 18.55 -47.22
C GLU A 76 -2.57 19.17 -47.15
N ASP A 77 -2.71 20.22 -47.94
CA ASP A 77 -3.82 21.15 -48.15
C ASP A 77 -5.15 20.52 -48.56
N VAL A 78 -6.28 21.10 -48.11
CA VAL A 78 -7.35 21.58 -49.01
C VAL A 78 -8.03 22.81 -48.39
N ALA A 79 -7.97 23.90 -49.13
CA ALA A 79 -8.55 25.21 -48.86
C ALA A 79 -10.09 25.24 -48.80
N LYS A 80 -10.61 26.17 -47.98
CA LYS A 80 -11.69 27.08 -48.41
C LYS A 80 -11.77 28.34 -47.54
N ASP A 81 -11.62 29.46 -48.24
CA ASP A 81 -11.95 30.85 -47.90
C ASP A 81 -13.17 31.05 -47.00
N GLU A 82 -13.09 32.00 -46.06
CA GLU A 82 -13.60 33.39 -46.22
C GLU A 82 -13.22 34.23 -44.96
N PRO A 83 -13.20 35.58 -45.06
CA PRO A 83 -12.32 36.43 -44.26
C PRO A 83 -13.01 37.09 -43.06
N HIS A 84 -12.24 37.35 -41.99
CA HIS A 84 -12.54 38.50 -41.14
C HIS A 84 -11.26 39.10 -40.55
N GLU A 85 -10.95 40.30 -41.00
CA GLU A 85 -10.01 41.24 -40.39
C GLU A 85 -10.62 41.77 -39.08
N ASP A 86 -9.88 41.88 -37.98
CA ASP A 86 -9.00 43.04 -37.73
C ASP A 86 -8.34 42.93 -36.33
N ALA A 87 -7.22 43.63 -36.22
CA ALA A 87 -6.16 43.64 -35.21
C ALA A 87 -6.60 44.04 -33.77
N THR A 88 -5.86 43.77 -32.68
CA THR A 88 -4.54 44.36 -32.35
C THR A 88 -3.98 43.80 -31.02
N ASP A 89 -2.64 43.72 -30.99
CA ASP A 89 -1.68 43.93 -29.88
C ASP A 89 -1.66 43.08 -28.60
N GLY A 90 -0.54 42.37 -28.43
CA GLY A 90 -0.10 41.77 -27.17
C GLY A 90 1.31 41.17 -27.27
N ALA A 91 2.33 42.03 -27.34
CA ALA A 91 3.74 41.64 -27.29
C ALA A 91 4.15 41.12 -25.90
N GLY A 92 4.92 40.01 -25.84
CA GLY A 92 5.46 39.52 -24.57
C GLY A 92 6.32 38.25 -24.66
N ALA A 93 7.61 38.45 -24.94
CA ALA A 93 8.77 37.67 -24.49
C ALA A 93 8.99 36.21 -24.96
N ALA A 94 10.19 36.02 -25.54
CA ALA A 94 10.78 34.78 -26.02
C ALA A 94 11.24 33.81 -24.90
N PRO A 95 11.30 32.49 -25.17
CA PRO A 95 11.97 31.52 -24.31
C PRO A 95 13.48 31.44 -24.57
N ALA A 96 14.25 31.27 -23.49
CA ALA A 96 15.69 31.01 -23.50
C ALA A 96 16.00 29.52 -23.78
N PRO A 97 17.16 29.21 -24.41
CA PRO A 97 17.51 27.84 -24.81
C PRO A 97 18.13 26.98 -23.69
N GLU A 98 17.85 25.68 -23.76
CA GLU A 98 18.50 24.60 -23.01
C GLU A 98 20.00 24.51 -23.30
N PRO A 99 20.82 24.12 -22.30
CA PRO A 99 22.18 23.67 -22.56
C PRO A 99 22.24 22.15 -22.80
N GLU A 100 22.68 21.80 -24.00
CA GLU A 100 23.25 20.51 -24.36
C GLU A 100 24.38 20.14 -23.37
N ARG A 101 24.38 18.89 -22.85
CA ARG A 101 25.57 18.30 -22.25
C ARG A 101 26.12 17.18 -23.12
N THR A 102 27.29 17.50 -23.63
CA THR A 102 28.16 16.78 -24.52
C THR A 102 28.68 15.49 -23.88
N SER A 103 28.56 14.40 -24.63
CA SER A 103 29.30 13.16 -24.44
C SER A 103 30.62 13.24 -25.20
N SER A 104 31.76 13.11 -24.51
CA SER A 104 33.05 12.79 -25.13
C SER A 104 34.15 12.48 -24.12
N GLY A 105 34.64 11.23 -24.18
CA GLY A 105 36.07 10.90 -24.31
C GLY A 105 36.98 10.94 -23.07
N GLY A 106 37.80 9.89 -22.92
CA GLY A 106 39.07 10.01 -22.19
C GLY A 106 39.55 8.72 -21.53
N ALA A 107 40.16 7.83 -22.31
CA ALA A 107 41.05 6.78 -21.79
C ALA A 107 42.34 7.40 -21.20
N THR A 108 42.95 6.76 -20.19
CA THR A 108 44.40 6.41 -20.18
C THR A 108 44.85 5.71 -18.89
N SER A 109 45.60 4.62 -19.12
CA SER A 109 46.88 4.21 -18.51
C SER A 109 47.05 3.96 -16.99
N ALA A 110 47.23 2.66 -16.71
CA ALA A 110 48.29 2.01 -15.93
C ALA A 110 49.28 2.86 -15.11
N ALA A 111 49.47 2.45 -13.85
CA ALA A 111 50.72 2.62 -13.11
C ALA A 111 50.99 1.37 -12.25
N SER A 112 52.00 0.59 -12.68
CA SER A 112 52.65 -0.45 -11.88
C SER A 112 53.55 0.18 -10.84
N ALA A 113 53.48 -0.30 -9.59
CA ALA A 113 54.39 0.08 -8.51
C ALA A 113 55.41 -1.04 -8.21
N PRO A 114 56.63 -0.69 -7.75
CA PRO A 114 57.82 -1.54 -7.83
C PRO A 114 57.99 -2.54 -6.69
N ALA A 115 58.71 -3.62 -7.00
CA ALA A 115 59.21 -4.62 -6.06
C ALA A 115 60.31 -4.03 -5.13
N PRO A 116 60.29 -4.35 -3.82
CA PRO A 116 61.44 -4.15 -2.95
C PRO A 116 62.31 -5.40 -2.83
N ALA A 117 63.60 -5.14 -2.69
CA ALA A 117 64.73 -6.05 -2.81
C ALA A 117 64.93 -7.02 -1.64
N ASN A 118 65.62 -8.12 -1.97
CA ASN A 118 66.27 -9.07 -1.08
C ASN A 118 67.09 -8.37 0.03
N ARG A 119 66.86 -8.78 1.28
CA ARG A 119 67.79 -8.57 2.38
C ARG A 119 68.02 -9.89 3.11
N THR A 120 69.28 -10.30 3.10
CA THR A 120 69.83 -11.50 3.75
C THR A 120 70.28 -11.16 5.20
N VAL A 121 70.49 -12.23 5.98
CA VAL A 121 71.19 -12.32 7.30
C VAL A 121 70.25 -11.96 8.49
N THR A 122 70.11 -12.74 9.58
CA THR A 122 71.07 -13.56 10.35
C THR A 122 70.31 -14.66 11.14
N GLU A 123 70.82 -15.88 11.19
CA GLU A 123 70.38 -16.90 12.16
C GLU A 123 70.91 -16.55 13.55
N GLU A 124 69.99 -16.28 14.49
CA GLU A 124 70.28 -16.28 15.92
C GLU A 124 69.29 -17.26 16.57
N SER A 125 69.84 -18.20 17.34
CA SER A 125 69.10 -19.30 17.96
C SER A 125 68.28 -18.79 19.13
N ASP A 126 66.97 -18.67 18.93
CA ASP A 126 66.03 -18.28 19.97
C ASP A 126 65.07 -19.43 20.34
N VAL A 127 64.94 -19.63 21.64
CA VAL A 127 64.14 -20.67 22.29
C VAL A 127 62.66 -20.43 21.97
N VAL A 128 62.04 -21.34 21.23
CA VAL A 128 60.64 -21.28 20.81
C VAL A 128 59.69 -21.47 22.01
N TYR A 129 59.41 -20.39 22.73
CA TYR A 129 58.12 -20.26 23.42
C TYR A 129 57.07 -20.01 22.34
N ARG A 130 56.33 -21.07 21.98
CA ARG A 130 55.18 -20.99 21.09
C ARG A 130 54.09 -20.16 21.77
N ALA A 131 54.16 -18.83 21.61
CA ALA A 131 53.08 -17.95 21.99
C ALA A 131 51.81 -18.44 21.30
N LEU A 132 50.78 -18.73 22.10
CA LEU A 132 49.46 -19.03 21.56
C LEU A 132 49.06 -17.88 20.62
N PRO A 133 48.48 -18.18 19.44
CA PRO A 133 48.03 -17.14 18.53
C PRO A 133 47.14 -16.16 19.29
N ALA A 134 47.41 -14.86 19.15
CA ALA A 134 46.50 -13.84 19.66
C ALA A 134 45.09 -14.18 19.14
N PRO A 135 44.06 -14.17 20.02
CA PRO A 135 42.70 -14.47 19.58
C PRO A 135 42.37 -13.56 18.40
N LEU A 136 41.92 -14.19 17.30
CA LEU A 136 41.45 -13.47 16.12
C LEU A 136 40.45 -12.41 16.58
N PRO A 137 40.51 -11.18 16.04
CA PRO A 137 39.54 -10.14 16.37
C PRO A 137 38.14 -10.72 16.16
N THR A 138 37.36 -10.72 17.24
CA THR A 138 35.97 -11.18 17.25
C THR A 138 35.27 -10.56 16.05
N GLU A 139 34.79 -11.40 15.12
CA GLU A 139 34.01 -10.92 13.97
C GLU A 139 32.95 -9.97 14.49
N LEU A 140 32.92 -8.74 13.93
CA LEU A 140 31.90 -7.75 14.27
C LEU A 140 30.54 -8.40 14.04
N ALA A 141 29.83 -8.71 15.12
CA ALA A 141 28.53 -9.33 15.05
C ALA A 141 27.65 -8.47 14.15
N THR A 142 27.18 -9.04 13.04
CA THR A 142 26.21 -8.39 12.18
C THR A 142 24.98 -8.05 13.02
N PRO A 143 24.46 -6.81 12.95
CA PRO A 143 23.28 -6.44 13.72
C PRO A 143 22.13 -7.40 13.38
N ALA A 144 21.58 -8.05 14.40
CA ALA A 144 20.44 -8.93 14.21
C ALA A 144 19.22 -8.11 13.79
N CYS A 145 18.42 -8.67 12.87
CA CYS A 145 17.18 -8.04 12.43
C CYS A 145 16.16 -7.97 13.59
N PRO A 146 15.26 -6.98 13.61
CA PRO A 146 14.24 -6.85 14.65
C PRO A 146 13.40 -8.13 14.77
N ALA A 147 13.01 -8.48 15.99
CA ALA A 147 12.11 -9.60 16.21
C ALA A 147 10.67 -9.26 15.75
N PRO A 148 9.87 -10.26 15.32
CA PRO A 148 8.45 -10.10 15.14
C PRO A 148 7.76 -9.59 16.42
N ILE A 149 6.77 -8.72 16.25
CA ILE A 149 5.92 -8.23 17.33
C ILE A 149 4.50 -8.79 17.18
N SER A 150 3.75 -8.82 18.28
CA SER A 150 2.34 -9.19 18.32
C SER A 150 1.48 -8.01 18.79
N GLY A 151 0.20 -8.01 18.46
CA GLY A 151 -0.75 -6.98 18.89
C GLY A 151 -2.03 -6.99 18.06
N SER A 152 -2.86 -5.97 18.25
CA SER A 152 -4.11 -5.77 17.52
C SER A 152 -4.28 -4.32 17.09
N THR A 153 -5.02 -4.10 16.01
CA THR A 153 -5.45 -2.77 15.57
C THR A 153 -6.73 -2.37 16.30
N ALA A 154 -7.14 -1.09 16.21
CA ALA A 154 -8.35 -0.57 16.84
C ALA A 154 -9.67 -0.98 16.12
N GLY A 155 -9.57 -1.73 15.02
CA GLY A 155 -10.71 -2.09 14.16
C GLY A 155 -11.06 -1.01 13.13
N ALA A 156 -12.00 -1.35 12.25
CA ALA A 156 -12.54 -0.49 11.20
C ALA A 156 -14.08 -0.60 11.15
N PRO A 157 -14.79 0.45 10.74
CA PRO A 157 -16.24 0.56 10.92
C PRO A 157 -17.06 -0.35 10.00
N SER A 158 -16.47 -0.93 8.94
CA SER A 158 -17.21 -1.67 7.91
C SER A 158 -18.35 -0.83 7.31
N ALA A 159 -18.08 0.46 7.09
CA ALA A 159 -19.06 1.39 6.54
C ALA A 159 -19.54 0.92 5.15
N THR A 160 -20.74 1.33 4.75
CA THR A 160 -21.25 1.12 3.39
C THR A 160 -21.54 2.49 2.80
N SER A 161 -21.10 2.71 1.55
CA SER A 161 -21.34 3.96 0.85
C SER A 161 -22.82 4.12 0.46
N GLU A 162 -23.21 5.33 0.06
CA GLU A 162 -24.59 5.62 -0.36
C GLU A 162 -25.03 4.76 -1.56
N ARG A 163 -24.10 4.38 -2.43
CA ARG A 163 -24.37 3.50 -3.59
C ARG A 163 -24.13 2.01 -3.31
N GLY A 164 -23.92 1.63 -2.04
CA GLY A 164 -23.83 0.23 -1.63
C GLY A 164 -22.43 -0.39 -1.72
N VAL A 165 -21.37 0.40 -1.89
CA VAL A 165 -19.99 -0.11 -1.87
C VAL A 165 -19.60 -0.43 -0.43
N ALA A 166 -19.10 -1.63 -0.17
CA ALA A 166 -18.67 -2.03 1.16
C ALA A 166 -17.28 -1.47 1.48
N GLY A 167 -17.11 -0.95 2.69
CA GLY A 167 -15.87 -0.34 3.18
C GLY A 167 -14.96 -1.29 3.95
N THR A 168 -14.01 -0.70 4.64
CA THR A 168 -12.89 -1.36 5.31
C THR A 168 -13.42 -2.17 6.49
N THR A 169 -13.17 -3.47 6.47
CA THR A 169 -13.50 -4.34 7.60
C THR A 169 -12.37 -4.38 8.63
N SER A 170 -12.68 -4.79 9.85
CA SER A 170 -11.64 -5.03 10.87
C SER A 170 -10.69 -6.16 10.47
N GLU A 171 -11.15 -7.13 9.66
CA GLU A 171 -10.32 -8.21 9.13
C GLU A 171 -9.34 -7.71 8.06
N ASP A 172 -9.77 -6.80 7.18
CA ASP A 172 -8.88 -6.16 6.21
C ASP A 172 -7.74 -5.43 6.93
N LEU A 173 -8.08 -4.63 7.94
CA LEU A 173 -7.09 -3.87 8.70
C LEU A 173 -6.14 -4.78 9.49
N ALA A 174 -6.64 -5.84 10.12
CA ALA A 174 -5.82 -6.77 10.89
C ALA A 174 -4.89 -7.60 9.99
N SER A 175 -5.39 -8.08 8.84
CA SER A 175 -4.61 -8.83 7.86
C SER A 175 -3.53 -7.96 7.22
N PHE A 176 -3.85 -6.71 6.87
CA PHE A 176 -2.87 -5.72 6.43
C PHE A 176 -1.79 -5.48 7.48
N ALA A 177 -2.17 -5.14 8.72
CA ALA A 177 -1.22 -4.83 9.79
C ALA A 177 -0.24 -5.97 10.07
N THR A 178 -0.76 -7.20 10.08
CA THR A 178 0.04 -8.41 10.26
C THR A 178 1.04 -8.58 9.12
N ARG A 179 0.58 -8.54 7.87
CA ARG A 179 1.44 -8.75 6.71
C ARG A 179 2.47 -7.64 6.53
N TYR A 180 2.06 -6.39 6.72
CA TYR A 180 2.93 -5.22 6.65
C TYR A 180 4.12 -5.36 7.61
N ASN A 181 3.88 -5.72 8.88
CA ASN A 181 4.95 -5.92 9.86
C ASN A 181 5.80 -7.16 9.60
N GLN A 182 5.22 -8.25 9.08
CA GLN A 182 6.00 -9.41 8.63
C GLN A 182 6.98 -9.02 7.52
N ILE A 183 6.54 -8.25 6.53
CA ILE A 183 7.40 -7.74 5.46
C ILE A 183 8.51 -6.86 6.04
N ARG A 184 8.20 -5.95 6.96
CA ARG A 184 9.21 -5.11 7.61
C ARG A 184 10.28 -5.95 8.31
N VAL A 185 9.88 -6.89 9.16
CA VAL A 185 10.80 -7.75 9.91
C VAL A 185 11.64 -8.64 8.99
N ALA A 186 11.02 -9.24 7.96
CA ALA A 186 11.73 -10.07 6.98
C ALA A 186 12.80 -9.29 6.18
N ASN A 187 12.69 -7.96 6.14
CA ASN A 187 13.64 -7.07 5.48
C ASN A 187 14.42 -6.21 6.48
N CYS A 188 14.50 -6.65 7.73
CA CYS A 188 15.29 -6.04 8.81
C CYS A 188 14.91 -4.58 9.10
N LEU A 189 13.66 -4.21 8.82
CA LEU A 189 13.07 -2.93 9.17
C LEU A 189 12.37 -3.04 10.53
N PRO A 190 12.48 -2.03 11.41
CA PRO A 190 11.75 -2.02 12.67
C PRO A 190 10.24 -2.08 12.44
N PRO A 191 9.50 -3.00 13.09
CA PRO A 191 8.06 -3.09 12.90
C PRO A 191 7.33 -1.87 13.50
N VAL A 192 6.19 -1.52 12.93
CA VAL A 192 5.31 -0.46 13.44
C VAL A 192 4.39 -1.06 14.51
N PRO A 193 4.24 -0.45 15.71
CA PRO A 193 3.30 -0.94 16.72
C PRO A 193 1.90 -1.16 16.12
N PHE A 194 1.23 -2.27 16.43
CA PHE A 194 -0.08 -2.58 15.84
C PHE A 194 -1.13 -1.48 16.10
N GLY A 195 -1.11 -0.83 17.26
CA GLY A 195 -1.99 0.31 17.56
C GLY A 195 -1.72 1.58 16.74
N ASN A 196 -0.60 1.63 16.02
CA ASN A 196 -0.26 2.70 15.08
C ASN A 196 -0.61 2.35 13.62
N ILE A 197 -1.11 1.14 13.35
CA ILE A 197 -1.71 0.80 12.06
C ILE A 197 -3.22 0.99 12.19
N ARG A 198 -3.75 2.02 11.54
CA ARG A 198 -5.09 2.57 11.81
C ARG A 198 -5.91 2.68 10.55
N TYR A 199 -7.22 2.49 10.70
CA TYR A 199 -8.20 2.86 9.71
C TYR A 199 -8.18 4.38 9.46
N ASP A 200 -8.39 4.80 8.21
CA ASP A 200 -8.53 6.21 7.83
C ASP A 200 -9.76 6.43 6.96
N SER A 201 -10.73 7.16 7.50
CA SER A 201 -12.00 7.47 6.84
C SER A 201 -11.86 8.42 5.65
N CYS A 202 -10.82 9.27 5.64
CA CYS A 202 -10.60 10.20 4.55
C CYS A 202 -10.12 9.46 3.29
N MET A 203 -9.23 8.48 3.44
CA MET A 203 -8.84 7.58 2.35
C MET A 203 -9.99 6.68 1.94
N GLU A 204 -10.78 6.15 2.88
CA GLU A 204 -11.97 5.35 2.52
C GLU A 204 -12.98 6.16 1.68
N GLN A 205 -13.20 7.43 2.02
CA GLN A 205 -14.04 8.32 1.21
C GLN A 205 -13.51 8.45 -0.23
N ARG A 206 -12.19 8.51 -0.41
CA ARG A 206 -11.57 8.51 -1.74
C ARG A 206 -11.82 7.20 -2.48
N LEU A 207 -11.70 6.07 -1.79
CA LEU A 207 -11.93 4.74 -2.38
C LEU A 207 -13.41 4.53 -2.76
N PHE A 208 -14.35 4.99 -1.94
CA PHE A 208 -15.77 5.01 -2.29
C PHE A 208 -16.02 5.87 -3.51
N TRP A 209 -15.46 7.08 -3.56
CA TRP A 209 -15.61 7.95 -4.72
C TRP A 209 -15.15 7.27 -6.03
N MET A 210 -14.03 6.53 -6.00
CA MET A 210 -13.55 5.76 -7.16
C MET A 210 -14.46 4.58 -7.49
N ALA A 211 -14.87 3.81 -6.49
CA ALA A 211 -15.75 2.65 -6.66
C ALA A 211 -17.17 3.02 -7.09
N GLU A 212 -17.55 4.28 -6.91
CA GLU A 212 -18.84 4.81 -7.26
C GLU A 212 -18.89 5.45 -8.65
N ASP A 213 -17.82 5.40 -9.43
CA ASP A 213 -17.83 5.85 -10.82
C ASP A 213 -18.81 5.02 -11.66
N PRO A 214 -19.75 5.62 -12.42
CA PRO A 214 -20.73 4.85 -13.19
C PRO A 214 -20.17 4.16 -14.44
N SER A 215 -18.87 4.32 -14.74
CA SER A 215 -18.21 3.63 -15.84
C SER A 215 -18.19 2.12 -15.64
N THR A 216 -18.34 1.36 -16.72
CA THR A 216 -18.11 -0.10 -16.70
C THR A 216 -16.64 -0.46 -16.85
N ASP A 217 -15.78 0.53 -17.14
CA ASP A 217 -14.32 0.34 -17.14
C ASP A 217 -13.82 0.40 -15.69
N PRO A 218 -13.32 -0.71 -15.11
CA PRO A 218 -12.83 -0.73 -13.74
C PRO A 218 -11.59 0.15 -13.54
N MET A 219 -10.93 0.62 -14.62
CA MET A 219 -9.82 1.58 -14.55
C MET A 219 -10.26 3.04 -14.59
N SER A 220 -11.56 3.29 -14.79
CA SER A 220 -12.08 4.66 -14.75
C SER A 220 -12.06 5.21 -13.32
N ALA A 221 -11.91 6.54 -13.21
CA ALA A 221 -11.67 7.26 -11.97
C ALA A 221 -10.42 6.85 -11.14
N TRP A 222 -9.65 5.83 -11.57
CA TRP A 222 -8.43 5.45 -10.87
C TRP A 222 -7.39 6.56 -10.90
N GLY A 223 -6.69 6.67 -9.79
CA GLY A 223 -5.53 7.54 -9.65
C GLY A 223 -5.61 8.49 -8.46
N HIS A 224 -4.55 9.26 -8.34
CA HIS A 224 -4.32 10.23 -7.29
C HIS A 224 -5.36 11.36 -7.30
N ILE A 225 -5.37 12.17 -6.25
CA ILE A 225 -6.24 13.35 -6.17
C ILE A 225 -6.05 14.20 -7.44
N GLY A 226 -7.15 14.52 -8.11
CA GLY A 226 -7.15 15.22 -9.39
C GLY A 226 -7.67 14.37 -10.55
N SER A 227 -7.71 13.04 -10.41
CA SER A 227 -8.44 12.18 -11.35
C SER A 227 -9.92 12.59 -11.45
N GLN A 228 -10.53 12.36 -12.60
CA GLN A 228 -11.93 12.66 -12.85
C GLN A 228 -12.73 11.36 -12.97
N ARG A 229 -13.93 11.35 -12.41
CA ARG A 229 -14.92 10.33 -12.71
C ARG A 229 -15.53 10.55 -14.08
N SER A 230 -16.06 9.48 -14.64
CA SER A 230 -16.77 9.50 -15.93
C SER A 230 -18.00 10.41 -15.93
N ASP A 231 -18.62 10.66 -14.77
CA ASP A 231 -19.75 11.57 -14.58
C ASP A 231 -19.35 13.00 -14.19
N GLY A 232 -18.06 13.31 -14.16
CA GLY A 232 -17.54 14.65 -13.85
C GLY A 232 -17.62 15.05 -12.37
N VAL A 233 -18.00 14.14 -11.47
CA VAL A 233 -18.01 14.42 -10.03
C VAL A 233 -16.56 14.65 -9.55
N PRO A 234 -16.24 15.79 -8.91
CA PRO A 234 -14.88 16.09 -8.47
C PRO A 234 -14.34 15.10 -7.43
N SER A 235 -13.02 14.87 -7.47
CA SER A 235 -12.28 14.08 -6.49
C SER A 235 -12.53 14.55 -5.03
N VAL A 236 -12.81 13.60 -4.13
CA VAL A 236 -12.91 13.83 -2.67
C VAL A 236 -12.02 12.87 -1.88
N GLY A 237 -11.88 13.11 -0.57
CA GLY A 237 -11.11 12.27 0.34
C GLY A 237 -9.60 12.56 0.35
N CYS A 238 -8.83 11.61 0.88
CA CYS A 238 -7.38 11.70 1.03
C CYS A 238 -6.65 10.74 0.09
N ASP A 239 -5.48 11.16 -0.37
CA ASP A 239 -4.61 10.34 -1.22
C ASP A 239 -3.75 9.35 -0.42
N GLY A 240 -3.21 8.35 -1.13
CA GLY A 240 -2.31 7.34 -0.61
C GLY A 240 -1.72 6.48 -1.71
N ASN A 241 -0.93 5.48 -1.32
CA ASN A 241 -0.53 4.42 -2.24
C ASN A 241 -1.74 3.58 -2.59
N LEU A 242 -2.10 3.51 -3.86
CA LEU A 242 -3.29 2.80 -4.33
C LEU A 242 -2.93 1.38 -4.78
N ALA A 243 -3.83 0.43 -4.54
CA ALA A 243 -3.77 -0.91 -5.12
C ALA A 243 -5.19 -1.44 -5.30
N GLY A 244 -5.40 -2.35 -6.25
CA GLY A 244 -6.70 -2.98 -6.42
C GLY A 244 -6.69 -4.24 -7.26
N GLY A 245 -7.90 -4.62 -7.66
CA GLY A 245 -8.18 -5.83 -8.43
C GLY A 245 -8.95 -6.88 -7.65
N SER A 246 -9.20 -8.01 -8.31
CA SER A 246 -9.97 -9.13 -7.76
C SER A 246 -9.15 -9.99 -6.81
N GLY A 247 -9.82 -10.51 -5.78
CA GLY A 247 -9.28 -11.50 -4.85
C GLY A 247 -8.24 -10.93 -3.87
N ASN A 248 -8.18 -9.60 -3.69
CA ASN A 248 -7.27 -9.05 -2.69
C ASN A 248 -7.86 -9.08 -1.29
N THR A 249 -6.95 -9.14 -0.32
CA THR A 249 -7.19 -8.89 1.10
C THR A 249 -6.23 -7.79 1.56
N GLY A 250 -6.35 -7.33 2.81
CA GLY A 250 -5.35 -6.43 3.41
C GLY A 250 -3.93 -6.97 3.32
N ALA A 251 -3.74 -8.30 3.44
CA ALA A 251 -2.43 -8.92 3.31
C ALA A 251 -1.89 -8.86 1.86
N THR A 252 -2.71 -9.20 0.86
CA THR A 252 -2.20 -9.24 -0.53
C THR A 252 -1.89 -7.85 -1.08
N VAL A 253 -2.60 -6.80 -0.66
CA VAL A 253 -2.24 -5.42 -1.05
C VAL A 253 -0.93 -4.96 -0.39
N ALA A 254 -0.64 -5.42 0.83
CA ALA A 254 0.66 -5.17 1.46
C ALA A 254 1.82 -5.78 0.64
N ASP A 255 1.63 -7.00 0.12
CA ASP A 255 2.60 -7.66 -0.78
C ASP A 255 2.77 -6.90 -2.10
N LYS A 256 1.67 -6.46 -2.72
CA LYS A 256 1.70 -5.66 -3.96
C LYS A 256 2.51 -4.37 -3.78
N TRP A 257 2.26 -3.62 -2.71
CA TRP A 257 3.02 -2.40 -2.44
C TRP A 257 4.49 -2.65 -2.13
N TRP A 258 4.82 -3.79 -1.52
CA TRP A 258 6.23 -4.17 -1.32
C TRP A 258 6.93 -4.52 -2.64
N ALA A 259 6.23 -5.20 -3.55
CA ALA A 259 6.77 -5.61 -4.85
C ALA A 259 7.02 -4.42 -5.80
N SER A 260 6.26 -3.33 -5.67
CA SER A 260 6.41 -2.13 -6.48
C SER A 260 7.39 -1.13 -5.86
N SER A 261 8.39 -0.69 -6.62
CA SER A 261 9.50 0.14 -6.11
C SER A 261 9.04 1.47 -5.50
N GLY A 262 8.16 2.20 -6.19
CA GLY A 262 7.63 3.50 -5.74
C GLY A 262 6.78 3.38 -4.48
N HIS A 263 5.84 2.43 -4.48
CA HIS A 263 4.99 2.15 -3.32
C HIS A 263 5.80 1.67 -2.11
N ARG A 264 6.81 0.82 -2.34
CA ARG A 264 7.72 0.37 -1.28
C ARG A 264 8.51 1.54 -0.70
N ALA A 265 9.06 2.41 -1.54
CA ALA A 265 9.84 3.56 -1.09
C ALA A 265 8.99 4.53 -0.25
N SER A 266 7.76 4.81 -0.66
CA SER A 266 6.87 5.74 0.04
C SER A 266 6.25 5.15 1.30
N LEU A 267 5.82 3.87 1.27
CA LEU A 267 5.05 3.23 2.34
C LEU A 267 5.89 2.45 3.35
N TYR A 268 6.98 1.83 2.93
CA TYR A 268 7.82 1.02 3.83
C TYR A 268 9.08 1.77 4.25
N LYS A 269 9.48 2.81 3.50
CA LYS A 269 10.65 3.64 3.79
C LYS A 269 11.86 2.80 4.23
N PRO A 270 12.40 1.93 3.35
CA PRO A 270 13.42 0.95 3.75
C PRO A 270 14.72 1.56 4.30
N GLY A 271 15.00 2.83 4.02
CA GLY A 271 16.10 3.57 4.64
C GLY A 271 15.84 4.03 6.08
N ASN A 272 14.61 3.91 6.60
CA ASN A 272 14.24 4.30 7.95
C ASN A 272 14.36 3.12 8.92
N THR A 273 15.50 3.04 9.59
CA THR A 273 15.83 2.02 10.60
C THR A 273 15.67 2.52 12.04
N GLY A 274 15.11 3.72 12.22
CA GLY A 274 14.88 4.32 13.53
C GLY A 274 13.66 3.77 14.28
N SER A 275 13.36 4.38 15.43
CA SER A 275 12.18 4.01 16.21
C SER A 275 10.88 4.29 15.45
N MET A 276 9.94 3.34 15.47
CA MET A 276 8.61 3.45 14.87
C MET A 276 7.54 3.97 15.84
N ALA A 277 7.92 4.38 17.06
CA ALA A 277 6.96 4.77 18.09
C ALA A 277 6.04 5.94 17.67
N GLY A 278 6.57 6.92 16.93
CA GLY A 278 5.82 8.06 16.37
C GLY A 278 5.46 7.92 14.89
N THR A 279 5.47 6.69 14.37
CA THR A 279 5.04 6.40 13.01
C THR A 279 3.68 5.76 13.03
N CYS A 280 2.77 6.26 12.20
CA CYS A 280 1.48 5.64 11.94
C CYS A 280 1.33 5.25 10.47
N ILE A 281 0.73 4.09 10.24
CA ILE A 281 0.34 3.62 8.91
C ILE A 281 -1.17 3.68 8.85
N LEU A 282 -1.66 4.51 7.95
CA LEU A 282 -3.09 4.67 7.72
C LEU A 282 -3.48 3.73 6.59
N PHE A 283 -4.64 3.09 6.70
CA PHE A 283 -5.14 2.10 5.75
C PHE A 283 -6.65 2.24 5.55
N ALA A 284 -7.09 2.03 4.31
CA ALA A 284 -8.48 1.87 3.94
C ALA A 284 -8.62 0.87 2.79
N MET A 285 -9.76 0.21 2.70
CA MET A 285 -10.09 -0.75 1.66
C MET A 285 -11.60 -0.69 1.36
N THR A 286 -11.98 -0.84 0.09
CA THR A 286 -13.37 -1.00 -0.33
C THR A 286 -13.53 -2.24 -1.19
N HIS A 287 -14.74 -2.79 -1.18
CA HIS A 287 -15.12 -4.05 -1.83
C HIS A 287 -16.31 -3.82 -2.74
N GLY A 288 -16.20 -4.31 -3.97
CA GLY A 288 -17.13 -4.05 -5.06
C GLY A 288 -17.02 -2.63 -5.63
N GLY A 289 -18.05 -2.29 -6.38
CA GLY A 289 -18.18 -1.02 -7.08
C GLY A 289 -19.37 -1.06 -8.03
N VAL A 290 -19.85 0.12 -8.38
CA VAL A 290 -20.94 0.28 -9.35
C VAL A 290 -20.35 0.51 -10.75
N PRO A 291 -21.07 0.11 -11.81
CA PRO A 291 -22.38 -0.54 -11.78
C PRO A 291 -22.33 -2.06 -11.53
N ASN A 292 -21.19 -2.73 -11.68
CA ASN A 292 -21.15 -4.20 -11.81
C ASN A 292 -19.88 -4.87 -11.30
N GLU A 293 -19.12 -4.24 -10.41
CA GLU A 293 -17.94 -4.87 -9.84
C GLU A 293 -18.32 -5.78 -8.66
N PRO A 294 -17.87 -7.05 -8.66
CA PRO A 294 -18.20 -7.99 -7.60
C PRO A 294 -17.52 -7.61 -6.29
N TYR A 295 -18.03 -8.06 -5.15
CA TYR A 295 -17.41 -7.86 -3.83
C TYR A 295 -15.92 -8.27 -3.80
N SER A 296 -15.54 -9.29 -4.57
CA SER A 296 -14.14 -9.73 -4.67
C SER A 296 -13.21 -8.72 -5.33
N PHE A 297 -13.73 -7.74 -6.09
CA PHE A 297 -12.95 -6.63 -6.62
C PHE A 297 -12.77 -5.59 -5.53
N THR A 298 -11.54 -5.14 -5.33
CA THR A 298 -11.20 -4.31 -4.19
C THR A 298 -10.35 -3.14 -4.60
N ARG A 299 -10.44 -2.06 -3.84
CA ARG A 299 -9.54 -0.90 -3.90
C ARG A 299 -8.98 -0.70 -2.50
N ALA A 300 -7.70 -0.45 -2.39
CA ALA A 300 -7.05 -0.19 -1.12
C ALA A 300 -6.13 1.03 -1.23
N ALA A 301 -6.00 1.73 -0.11
CA ALA A 301 -5.11 2.86 0.04
C ALA A 301 -4.32 2.75 1.34
N ALA A 302 -3.04 3.09 1.30
CA ALA A 302 -2.23 3.21 2.51
C ALA A 302 -1.25 4.38 2.45
N ARG A 303 -1.00 5.02 3.60
CA ARG A 303 -0.01 6.10 3.71
C ARG A 303 0.76 6.07 5.02
N TRP A 304 2.01 6.49 4.94
CA TRP A 304 2.88 6.70 6.09
C TRP A 304 2.71 8.12 6.62
N VAL A 305 2.41 8.27 7.91
CA VAL A 305 2.31 9.56 8.59
C VAL A 305 3.01 9.55 9.94
N SER A 306 3.11 10.73 10.56
CA SER A 306 3.53 10.85 11.96
C SER A 306 2.32 10.79 12.88
N CYS A 307 2.52 10.17 14.04
CA CYS A 307 1.68 10.25 15.22
C CYS A 307 2.57 10.37 16.47
#